data_AF-A0A8S1VX91-F1
#
_entry.id   AF-A0A8S1VX91-F1
#
_cell.length_a   1.000
_cell.length_b   1.000
_cell.length_c   1.000
_cell.angle_alpha   90.00
_cell.angle_beta   90.00
_cell.angle_gamma   90.00
#
_symmetry.space_group_name_H-M   'P 1'
#
loop_
_entity.id
_entity.type
_entity.pdbx_description
1 polymer ?
#
loop_
_entity_poly.entity_id
_entity_poly.type
_entity_poly.pdbx_seq_one_letter_code
_entity_poly.pdbx_strand_id
1 'polypeptide(L)'
;MGALYKCQTNYQCSESLIDLILSSGILYYFIMKAKIMFERNNGILLLIDQTLCVISIIQMIVQVLYFMFAKSNIWIISLRSIGLVLELLICIILISVILEKEKHEQLFNAGRIGLCLIGFFWLYQGINHYQESVYQCKEISNLFMSFIGLMLSIVAFVFGFQCVHQLHQYKEYLLDNKNDSFAHQLLKLETRLTQIKILKLSGMVQFGVQFCWDCLAYFLSTTTIECTHYFIPTTLLTVFIYSLLKLISLVTLPIAVFLVCYECNKEYFGIDHNIWNFSRSHRSLKVLPDREQLKYVEMSEIK
;
A
#
# COMPACT_ATOMS: atom_id res chain seq x y z
N MET A 1 -1.07 8.00 29.35
CA MET A 1 -2.13 6.99 29.60
C MET A 1 -2.71 6.58 28.26
N GLY A 2 -2.64 5.30 27.90
CA GLY A 2 -3.04 4.78 26.59
C GLY A 2 -4.56 4.80 26.35
N ALA A 3 -4.96 4.71 25.08
CA ALA A 3 -6.34 4.83 24.56
C ALA A 3 -7.38 3.96 25.29
N LEU A 4 -6.96 2.77 25.73
CA LEU A 4 -7.80 1.80 26.42
C LEU A 4 -8.44 2.37 27.69
N TYR A 5 -7.95 3.49 28.21
CA TYR A 5 -8.39 4.11 29.45
C TYR A 5 -9.19 5.42 29.27
N LYS A 6 -9.46 5.87 28.03
CA LYS A 6 -10.24 7.10 27.73
C LYS A 6 -11.42 6.86 26.78
N CYS A 7 -12.13 5.75 26.93
CA CYS A 7 -13.36 5.51 26.15
C CYS A 7 -14.57 6.16 26.82
N GLN A 8 -15.49 6.71 26.02
CA GLN A 8 -16.77 7.23 26.51
C GLN A 8 -17.82 6.11 26.66
N THR A 9 -17.70 5.03 25.88
CA THR A 9 -18.61 3.88 25.94
C THR A 9 -17.86 2.54 25.91
N ASN A 10 -18.47 1.49 26.46
CA ASN A 10 -17.93 0.12 26.40
C ASN A 10 -17.75 -0.36 24.96
N TYR A 11 -18.67 0.01 24.06
CA TYR A 11 -18.59 -0.33 22.63
C TYR A 11 -17.41 0.33 21.92
N GLN A 12 -17.11 1.60 22.24
CA GLN A 12 -15.95 2.31 21.69
C GLN A 12 -14.62 1.68 22.16
N CYS A 13 -14.61 1.20 23.40
CA CYS A 13 -13.48 0.45 23.94
C CYS A 13 -13.31 -0.91 23.27
N SER A 14 -14.41 -1.66 23.05
CA SER A 14 -14.34 -2.93 22.31
C SER A 14 -13.88 -2.74 20.87
N GLU A 15 -14.37 -1.72 20.17
CA GLU A 15 -13.92 -1.37 18.80
C GLU A 15 -12.41 -1.11 18.77
N SER A 16 -11.93 -0.22 19.65
CA SER A 16 -10.52 0.15 19.68
C SER A 16 -9.61 -1.02 20.06
N LEU A 17 -10.09 -1.94 20.93
CA LEU A 17 -9.37 -3.16 21.29
C LEU A 17 -9.30 -4.14 20.10
N ILE A 18 -10.41 -4.35 19.39
CA ILE A 18 -10.46 -5.21 18.20
C ILE A 18 -9.49 -4.68 17.13
N ASP A 19 -9.55 -3.38 16.83
CA ASP A 19 -8.69 -2.73 15.85
C ASP A 19 -7.22 -2.86 16.22
N LEU A 20 -6.89 -2.71 17.52
CA LEU A 20 -5.53 -2.86 18.03
C LEU A 20 -5.02 -4.30 17.92
N ILE A 21 -5.83 -5.30 18.31
CA ILE A 21 -5.45 -6.72 18.23
C ILE A 21 -5.19 -7.11 16.78
N LEU A 22 -6.10 -6.77 15.87
CA LEU A 22 -5.97 -7.10 14.45
C LEU A 22 -4.75 -6.42 13.83
N SER A 23 -4.59 -5.11 14.05
CA SER A 23 -3.43 -4.36 13.51
C SER A 23 -2.11 -4.86 14.07
N SER A 24 -2.06 -5.23 15.36
CA SER A 24 -0.86 -5.79 15.99
C SER A 24 -0.53 -7.18 15.44
N GLY A 25 -1.55 -8.02 15.20
CA GLY A 25 -1.37 -9.33 14.58
C GLY A 25 -0.81 -9.23 13.16
N ILE A 26 -1.32 -8.29 12.37
CA ILE A 26 -0.81 -8.03 11.01
C ILE A 26 0.62 -7.48 11.05
N LEU A 27 0.90 -6.52 11.95
CA LEU A 27 2.26 -6.00 12.11
C LEU A 27 3.25 -7.08 12.54
N TYR A 28 2.86 -7.95 13.48
CA TYR A 28 3.68 -9.09 13.89
C TYR A 28 3.99 -10.01 12.71
N TYR A 29 2.97 -10.33 11.89
CA TYR A 29 3.17 -11.09 10.64
C TYR A 29 4.17 -10.39 9.71
N PHE A 30 4.00 -9.08 9.49
CA PHE A 30 4.88 -8.29 8.63
C PHE A 30 6.33 -8.33 9.11
N ILE A 31 6.57 -8.10 10.41
CA ILE A 31 7.92 -8.11 10.99
C ILE A 31 8.57 -9.49 10.84
N MET A 32 7.83 -10.56 11.14
CA MET A 32 8.33 -11.93 11.03
C MET A 32 8.75 -12.27 9.60
N LYS A 33 7.92 -11.90 8.61
CA LYS A 33 8.19 -12.17 7.19
C LYS A 33 9.21 -11.22 6.58
N ALA A 34 9.22 -9.96 6.98
CA ALA A 34 10.22 -8.98 6.58
C ALA A 34 11.63 -9.40 7.01
N LYS A 35 11.79 -9.97 8.20
CA LYS A 35 13.07 -10.54 8.64
C LYS A 35 13.61 -11.57 7.64
N ILE A 36 12.76 -12.53 7.23
CA ILE A 36 13.13 -13.55 6.25
C ILE A 36 13.49 -12.92 4.91
N MET A 37 12.66 -11.97 4.46
CA MET A 37 12.84 -11.25 3.20
C MET A 37 14.18 -10.51 3.14
N PHE A 38 14.51 -9.73 4.18
CA PHE A 38 15.74 -8.91 4.21
C PHE A 38 17.00 -9.76 4.44
N GLU A 39 16.93 -10.82 5.26
CA GLU A 39 18.08 -11.74 5.47
C GLU A 39 18.43 -12.53 4.20
N ARG A 40 17.44 -12.82 3.35
CA ARG A 40 17.61 -13.63 2.13
C ARG A 40 17.52 -12.81 0.84
N ASN A 41 17.63 -11.49 0.93
CA ASN A 41 17.47 -10.59 -0.22
C ASN A 41 18.70 -10.59 -1.13
N ASN A 42 18.92 -11.67 -1.88
CA ASN A 42 20.01 -11.81 -2.83
C ASN A 42 19.68 -11.14 -4.19
N GLY A 43 19.17 -9.90 -4.16
CA GLY A 43 18.72 -9.18 -5.36
C GLY A 43 17.36 -9.63 -5.91
N ILE A 44 16.53 -10.28 -5.08
CA ILE A 44 15.19 -10.75 -5.47
C ILE A 44 14.24 -9.56 -5.62
N LEU A 45 14.31 -8.58 -4.71
CA LEU A 45 13.51 -7.37 -4.75
C LEU A 45 14.32 -6.20 -5.30
N LEU A 46 13.71 -5.43 -6.20
CA LEU A 46 14.26 -4.14 -6.64
C LEU A 46 14.26 -3.14 -5.48
N LEU A 47 15.13 -2.14 -5.52
CA LEU A 47 15.24 -1.12 -4.47
C LEU A 47 13.90 -0.39 -4.23
N ILE A 48 13.13 -0.16 -5.29
CA ILE A 48 11.80 0.46 -5.20
C ILE A 48 10.80 -0.45 -4.47
N ASP A 49 10.78 -1.76 -4.79
CA ASP A 49 9.92 -2.74 -4.13
C ASP A 49 10.29 -2.89 -2.64
N GLN A 50 11.59 -2.86 -2.31
CA GLN A 50 12.07 -2.84 -0.93
C GLN A 50 11.61 -1.57 -0.19
N THR A 51 11.72 -0.41 -0.83
CA THR A 51 11.30 0.87 -0.25
C THR A 51 9.80 0.87 0.04
N LEU A 52 8.98 0.39 -0.91
CA LEU A 52 7.55 0.20 -0.70
C LEU A 52 7.25 -0.72 0.50
N CYS A 53 7.96 -1.83 0.61
CA CYS A 53 7.77 -2.77 1.73
C CYS A 53 8.16 -2.14 3.08
N VAL A 54 9.25 -1.39 3.14
CA VAL A 54 9.65 -0.67 4.37
C VAL A 54 8.59 0.37 4.75
N ILE A 55 8.11 1.16 3.78
CA ILE A 55 7.09 2.18 4.05
C ILE A 55 5.77 1.53 4.50
N SER A 56 5.37 0.38 3.93
CA SER A 56 4.17 -0.33 4.36
C SER A 56 4.28 -0.86 5.79
N ILE A 57 5.46 -1.36 6.19
CA ILE A 57 5.72 -1.75 7.59
C ILE A 57 5.65 -0.52 8.51
N ILE A 58 6.27 0.60 8.12
CA ILE A 58 6.20 1.85 8.89
C ILE A 58 4.74 2.30 9.05
N GLN A 59 3.93 2.25 8.00
CA GLN A 59 2.50 2.58 8.10
C GLN A 59 1.79 1.68 9.13
N MET A 60 2.04 0.37 9.10
CA MET A 60 1.45 -0.56 10.07
C MET A 60 1.93 -0.28 11.51
N ILE A 61 3.19 0.10 11.72
CA ILE A 61 3.70 0.52 13.04
C ILE A 61 2.94 1.76 13.52
N VAL A 62 2.86 2.79 12.69
CA VAL A 62 2.14 4.03 13.02
C VAL A 62 0.66 3.73 13.29
N GLN A 63 0.07 2.74 12.64
CA GLN A 63 -1.33 2.36 12.85
C GLN A 63 -1.55 1.69 14.21
N VAL A 64 -0.67 0.78 14.61
CA VAL A 64 -0.70 0.20 15.95
C VAL A 64 -0.52 1.30 17.00
N LEU A 65 0.38 2.26 16.77
CA LEU A 65 0.56 3.41 17.66
C LEU A 65 -0.68 4.30 17.72
N TYR A 66 -1.36 4.54 16.59
CA TYR A 66 -2.61 5.31 16.54
C TYR A 66 -3.70 4.69 17.42
N PHE A 67 -3.90 3.37 17.34
CA PHE A 67 -4.87 2.66 18.18
C PHE A 67 -4.43 2.55 19.64
N MET A 68 -3.12 2.55 19.92
CA MET A 68 -2.58 2.51 21.28
C MET A 68 -2.64 3.88 21.99
N PHE A 69 -2.42 4.99 21.27
CA PHE A 69 -2.27 6.35 21.81
C PHE A 69 -3.47 7.29 21.54
N ALA A 70 -4.67 6.76 21.70
CA ALA A 70 -5.92 7.50 21.85
C ALA A 70 -6.35 8.32 20.63
N LYS A 71 -6.13 7.78 19.42
CA LYS A 71 -6.67 8.32 18.17
C LYS A 71 -6.35 9.83 17.98
N SER A 72 -5.13 10.27 18.29
CA SER A 72 -4.75 11.69 18.10
C SER A 72 -4.75 12.10 16.62
N ASN A 73 -5.07 13.37 16.34
CA ASN A 73 -5.03 14.00 15.02
C ASN A 73 -3.66 13.83 14.33
N ILE A 74 -2.55 13.99 15.07
CA ILE A 74 -1.20 13.86 14.49
C ILE A 74 -0.94 12.46 13.90
N TRP A 75 -1.45 11.42 14.55
CA TRP A 75 -1.27 10.04 14.12
C TRP A 75 -2.10 9.72 12.89
N ILE A 76 -3.37 10.16 12.83
CA ILE A 76 -4.21 9.94 11.65
C ILE A 76 -3.71 10.73 10.44
N ILE A 77 -3.24 11.97 10.63
CA ILE A 77 -2.61 12.77 9.56
C ILE A 77 -1.35 12.07 9.05
N SER A 78 -0.52 11.53 9.95
CA SER A 78 0.67 10.76 9.59
C SER A 78 0.32 9.51 8.79
N LEU A 79 -0.67 8.73 9.23
CA LEU A 79 -1.14 7.54 8.52
C LEU A 79 -1.61 7.86 7.11
N ARG A 80 -2.46 8.89 6.97
CA ARG A 80 -2.99 9.32 5.67
C ARG A 80 -1.87 9.81 4.76
N SER A 81 -0.91 10.55 5.29
CA SER A 81 0.24 11.05 4.53
C SER A 81 1.14 9.92 4.05
N ILE A 82 1.42 8.91 4.89
CA ILE A 82 2.18 7.72 4.49
C ILE A 82 1.42 6.93 3.42
N GLY A 83 0.10 6.79 3.57
CA GLY A 83 -0.75 6.17 2.54
C GLY A 83 -0.66 6.88 1.19
N LEU A 84 -0.68 8.22 1.18
CA LEU A 84 -0.49 9.01 -0.05
C LEU A 84 0.89 8.81 -0.66
N VAL A 85 1.93 8.71 0.17
CA VAL A 85 3.29 8.39 -0.31
C VAL A 85 3.34 7.01 -0.97
N LEU A 86 2.73 5.98 -0.36
CA LEU A 86 2.64 4.66 -0.96
C LEU A 86 1.92 4.69 -2.31
N GLU A 87 0.76 5.35 -2.39
CA GLU A 87 -0.01 5.43 -3.63
C GLU A 87 0.74 6.19 -4.72
N LEU A 88 1.43 7.28 -4.36
CA LEU A 88 2.27 8.03 -5.29
C LEU A 88 3.41 7.17 -5.84
N LEU A 89 4.07 6.37 -4.98
CA LEU A 89 5.11 5.45 -5.42
C LEU A 89 4.55 4.35 -6.33
N ILE A 90 3.36 3.81 -6.02
CA ILE A 90 2.67 2.84 -6.88
C ILE A 90 2.36 3.45 -8.25
N CYS A 91 1.85 4.68 -8.29
CA CYS A 91 1.65 5.43 -9.54
C CYS A 91 2.95 5.53 -10.35
N ILE A 92 4.06 5.93 -9.71
CA ILE A 92 5.36 6.06 -10.39
C ILE A 92 5.80 4.71 -10.97
N ILE A 93 5.65 3.61 -10.22
CA ILE A 93 6.00 2.26 -10.71
C ILE A 93 5.14 1.90 -11.92
N LEU A 94 3.82 2.01 -11.82
CA LEU A 94 2.91 1.61 -12.89
C LEU A 94 3.12 2.44 -14.16
N ILE A 95 3.32 3.75 -14.01
CA ILE A 95 3.61 4.64 -15.14
C ILE A 95 4.98 4.31 -15.72
N SER A 96 6.00 4.06 -14.90
CA SER A 96 7.37 3.73 -15.38
C SER A 96 7.43 2.47 -16.23
N VAL A 97 6.47 1.54 -16.10
CA VAL A 97 6.42 0.34 -16.95
C VAL A 97 5.96 0.69 -18.38
N ILE A 98 5.12 1.71 -18.54
CA ILE A 98 4.52 2.07 -19.83
C ILE A 98 5.35 3.13 -20.57
N LEU A 99 6.01 4.00 -19.82
CA LEU A 99 6.56 5.24 -20.35
C LEU A 99 7.96 5.04 -20.95
N GLU A 100 8.24 5.70 -22.07
CA GLU A 100 9.55 5.66 -22.75
C GLU A 100 10.68 6.19 -21.84
N LYS A 101 11.89 5.64 -22.04
CA LYS A 101 13.08 5.97 -21.24
C LYS A 101 13.34 7.47 -21.06
N GLU A 102 13.16 8.24 -22.14
CA GLU A 102 13.45 9.67 -22.18
C GLU A 102 12.58 10.51 -21.24
N LYS A 103 11.38 10.03 -20.91
CA LYS A 103 10.42 10.75 -20.08
C LYS A 103 10.41 10.27 -18.62
N HIS A 104 11.21 9.25 -18.27
CA HIS A 104 11.35 8.81 -16.87
C HIS A 104 11.86 9.92 -15.95
N GLU A 105 12.80 10.75 -16.42
CA GLU A 105 13.34 11.84 -15.61
C GLU A 105 12.25 12.83 -15.19
N GLN A 106 11.35 13.18 -16.12
CA GLN A 106 10.20 14.05 -15.84
C GLN A 106 9.24 13.41 -14.83
N LEU A 107 8.98 12.11 -14.94
CA LEU A 107 8.14 11.36 -14.02
C LEU A 107 8.73 11.34 -12.59
N PHE A 108 10.03 11.04 -12.46
CA PHE A 108 10.70 11.02 -11.16
C PHE A 108 10.76 12.42 -10.54
N ASN A 109 10.96 13.47 -11.34
CA ASN A 109 10.91 14.85 -10.87
C ASN A 109 9.51 15.24 -10.39
N ALA A 110 8.45 14.88 -11.13
CA ALA A 110 7.07 15.07 -10.70
C ALA A 110 6.77 14.31 -9.39
N GLY A 111 7.26 13.07 -9.28
CA GLY A 111 7.17 12.28 -8.05
C GLY A 111 7.86 12.92 -6.85
N ARG A 112 9.06 13.48 -7.04
CA ARG A 112 9.78 14.23 -5.99
C ARG A 112 9.00 15.46 -5.54
N ILE A 113 8.45 16.23 -6.47
CA ILE A 113 7.60 17.39 -6.16
C ILE A 113 6.38 16.92 -5.36
N GLY A 114 5.73 15.83 -5.77
CA GLY A 114 4.61 15.23 -5.03
C GLY A 114 4.98 14.85 -3.60
N LEU A 115 6.12 14.19 -3.39
CA LEU A 115 6.63 13.85 -2.05
C LEU A 115 6.89 15.10 -1.21
N CYS A 116 7.48 16.15 -1.79
CA CYS A 116 7.69 17.42 -1.11
C CYS A 116 6.37 18.08 -0.70
N LEU A 117 5.35 18.06 -1.56
CA LEU A 117 4.03 18.62 -1.27
C LEU A 117 3.32 17.84 -0.15
N ILE A 118 3.38 16.51 -0.16
CA ILE A 118 2.82 15.67 0.92
C ILE A 118 3.55 15.96 2.24
N GLY A 119 4.88 16.04 2.21
CA GLY A 119 5.68 16.37 3.40
C GLY A 119 5.38 17.76 3.96
N PHE A 120 5.24 18.76 3.09
CA PHE A 120 4.85 20.12 3.48
C PHE A 120 3.44 20.14 4.09
N PHE A 121 2.48 19.44 3.48
CA PHE A 121 1.13 19.34 4.01
C PHE A 121 1.10 18.66 5.38
N TRP A 122 1.85 17.56 5.54
CA TRP A 122 1.99 16.87 6.83
C TRP A 122 2.58 17.78 7.91
N LEU A 123 3.64 18.54 7.60
CA LEU A 123 4.23 19.50 8.54
C LEU A 123 3.25 20.62 8.90
N TYR A 124 2.59 21.22 7.91
CA TYR A 124 1.64 22.30 8.11
C TYR A 124 0.48 21.88 9.02
N GLN A 125 -0.12 20.72 8.74
CA GLN A 125 -1.20 20.17 9.57
C GLN A 125 -0.71 19.75 10.95
N GLY A 126 0.49 19.17 11.04
CA GLY A 126 1.10 18.76 12.30
C GLY A 126 1.35 19.93 13.25
N ILE A 127 1.77 21.08 12.74
CA ILE A 127 1.96 22.31 13.54
C ILE A 127 0.62 22.87 13.99
N ASN A 128 -0.35 23.01 13.08
CA ASN A 128 -1.63 23.65 13.39
C ASN A 128 -2.50 22.84 14.35
N HIS A 129 -2.45 21.51 14.29
CA HIS A 129 -3.23 20.63 15.15
C HIS A 129 -2.45 20.03 16.33
N TYR A 130 -1.24 20.53 16.62
CA TYR A 130 -0.44 20.04 17.75
C TYR A 130 -1.15 20.18 19.12
N GLN A 131 -1.97 21.22 19.28
CA GLN A 131 -2.70 21.48 20.53
C GLN A 131 -3.94 20.58 20.70
N GLU A 132 -4.43 19.98 19.61
CA GLU A 132 -5.66 19.20 19.61
C GLU A 132 -5.34 17.72 19.85
N SER A 133 -5.37 17.32 21.12
CA SER A 133 -5.10 15.94 21.50
C SER A 133 -6.21 14.94 21.11
N VAL A 134 -7.37 15.41 20.65
CA VAL A 134 -8.57 14.61 20.39
C VAL A 134 -8.92 14.63 18.90
N TYR A 135 -9.24 13.46 18.34
CA TYR A 135 -9.70 13.32 16.96
C TYR A 135 -10.88 14.24 16.65
N GLN A 136 -10.73 15.07 15.62
CA GLN A 136 -11.84 15.87 15.10
C GLN A 136 -12.48 15.17 13.90
N CYS A 137 -13.73 14.74 14.10
CA CYS A 137 -14.49 13.98 13.10
C CYS A 137 -14.81 14.79 11.84
N LYS A 138 -15.05 16.10 11.97
CA LYS A 138 -15.42 16.99 10.88
C LYS A 138 -14.24 17.89 10.48
N GLU A 139 -13.26 17.31 9.80
CA GLU A 139 -12.04 18.00 9.37
C GLU A 139 -11.93 18.08 7.85
N ILE A 140 -11.82 19.30 7.32
CA ILE A 140 -11.71 19.52 5.87
C ILE A 140 -10.36 19.02 5.33
N SER A 141 -9.33 19.06 6.16
CA SER A 141 -7.99 18.52 5.85
C SER A 141 -8.03 17.02 5.55
N ASN A 142 -8.83 16.28 6.33
CA ASN A 142 -9.04 14.85 6.15
C ASN A 142 -9.74 14.56 4.82
N LEU A 143 -10.81 15.29 4.49
CA LEU A 143 -11.54 15.18 3.23
C LEU A 143 -10.63 15.48 2.02
N PHE A 144 -9.79 16.52 2.13
CA PHE A 144 -8.87 16.88 1.06
C PHE A 144 -7.79 15.81 0.83
N MET A 145 -7.24 15.22 1.89
CA MET A 145 -6.29 14.11 1.78
C MET A 145 -6.90 12.87 1.13
N SER A 146 -8.12 12.47 1.53
CA SER A 146 -8.78 11.32 0.92
C SER A 146 -9.17 11.56 -0.53
N PHE A 147 -9.54 12.80 -0.88
CA PHE A 147 -9.77 13.20 -2.27
C PHE A 147 -8.51 13.10 -3.13
N ILE A 148 -7.37 13.66 -2.68
CA ILE A 148 -6.09 13.54 -3.41
C ILE A 148 -5.70 12.08 -3.57
N GLY A 149 -5.83 11.28 -2.51
CA GLY A 149 -5.53 9.85 -2.54
C GLY A 149 -6.41 9.12 -3.54
N LEU A 150 -7.71 9.41 -3.59
CA LEU A 150 -8.62 8.84 -4.57
C LEU A 150 -8.23 9.22 -6.01
N MET A 151 -7.81 10.47 -6.25
CA MET A 151 -7.35 10.90 -7.57
C MET A 151 -6.07 10.17 -7.99
N LEU A 152 -5.11 9.99 -7.08
CA LEU A 152 -3.92 9.18 -7.34
C LEU A 152 -4.31 7.72 -7.63
N SER A 153 -5.23 7.13 -6.85
CA SER A 153 -5.72 5.76 -7.09
C SER A 153 -6.40 5.59 -8.45
N ILE A 154 -7.17 6.59 -8.91
CA ILE A 154 -7.79 6.56 -10.24
C ILE A 154 -6.71 6.57 -11.32
N VAL A 155 -5.68 7.42 -11.17
CA VAL A 155 -4.53 7.46 -12.08
C VAL A 155 -3.80 6.10 -12.08
N ALA A 156 -3.47 5.54 -10.91
CA ALA A 156 -2.89 4.21 -10.77
C ALA A 156 -3.76 3.13 -11.43
N PHE A 157 -5.08 3.22 -11.28
CA PHE A 157 -6.01 2.27 -11.86
C PHE A 157 -6.02 2.30 -13.39
N VAL A 158 -6.08 3.50 -13.99
CA VAL A 158 -6.07 3.69 -15.45
C VAL A 158 -4.76 3.17 -16.05
N PHE A 159 -3.62 3.62 -15.53
CA PHE A 159 -2.31 3.14 -16.01
C PHE A 159 -2.10 1.66 -15.69
N GLY A 160 -2.53 1.18 -14.53
CA GLY A 160 -2.50 -0.24 -14.18
C GLY A 160 -3.36 -1.11 -15.10
N PHE A 161 -4.43 -0.58 -15.71
CA PHE A 161 -5.18 -1.28 -16.74
C PHE A 161 -4.41 -1.36 -18.05
N GLN A 162 -3.83 -0.25 -18.51
CA GLN A 162 -2.99 -0.21 -19.71
C GLN A 162 -1.79 -1.16 -19.60
N CYS A 163 -1.12 -1.16 -18.44
CA CYS A 163 0.02 -2.04 -18.16
C CYS A 163 -0.39 -3.53 -18.25
N VAL A 164 -1.52 -3.90 -17.64
CA VAL A 164 -2.03 -5.29 -17.72
C VAL A 164 -2.36 -5.68 -19.16
N HIS A 165 -2.94 -4.77 -19.95
CA HIS A 165 -3.27 -5.05 -21.35
C HIS A 165 -2.01 -5.31 -22.19
N GLN A 166 -0.99 -4.46 -22.07
CA GLN A 166 0.29 -4.64 -22.76
C GLN A 166 1.01 -5.94 -22.35
N LEU A 167 1.03 -6.24 -21.05
CA LEU A 167 1.63 -7.50 -20.55
C LEU A 167 0.86 -8.73 -21.04
N HIS A 168 -0.46 -8.64 -21.26
CA HIS A 168 -1.24 -9.74 -21.81
C HIS A 168 -0.93 -9.98 -23.29
N GLN A 169 -0.80 -8.92 -24.09
CA GLN A 169 -0.38 -9.04 -25.49
C GLN A 169 1.02 -9.65 -25.60
N TYR A 170 1.94 -9.25 -24.71
CA TYR A 170 3.27 -9.84 -24.66
C TYR A 170 3.25 -11.32 -24.24
N LYS A 171 2.36 -11.70 -23.32
CA LYS A 171 2.13 -13.10 -22.93
C LYS A 171 1.71 -13.95 -24.14
N GLU A 172 0.77 -13.45 -24.94
CA GLU A 172 0.29 -14.13 -26.15
C GLU A 172 1.41 -14.29 -27.18
N TYR A 173 2.18 -13.23 -27.43
CA TYR A 173 3.35 -13.29 -28.32
C TYR A 173 4.40 -14.34 -27.91
N LEU A 174 4.66 -14.46 -26.60
CA LEU A 174 5.57 -15.47 -26.09
C LEU A 174 5.01 -16.89 -26.25
N LEU A 175 3.71 -17.09 -26.05
CA LEU A 175 3.04 -18.40 -26.19
C LEU A 175 3.16 -18.96 -27.61
N ASP A 176 3.17 -18.08 -28.60
CA ASP A 176 3.35 -18.43 -30.02
C ASP A 176 4.80 -18.80 -30.36
N ASN A 177 5.79 -18.27 -29.63
CA ASN A 177 7.22 -18.49 -29.86
C ASN A 177 7.85 -19.42 -28.80
N LYS A 178 7.55 -20.72 -28.88
CA LYS A 178 8.03 -21.74 -27.92
C LYS A 178 9.56 -21.94 -28.00
N ASN A 179 10.29 -21.39 -27.04
CA ASN A 179 11.72 -21.67 -26.78
C ASN A 179 11.93 -22.27 -25.38
N ASP A 180 13.06 -22.95 -25.12
CA ASP A 180 13.30 -23.61 -23.82
C ASP A 180 13.43 -22.64 -22.61
N SER A 181 13.63 -21.33 -22.84
CA SER A 181 13.56 -20.29 -21.80
C SER A 181 12.14 -19.81 -21.47
N PHE A 182 11.13 -20.34 -22.17
CA PHE A 182 9.75 -19.87 -22.15
C PHE A 182 9.07 -20.05 -20.79
N ALA A 183 9.23 -21.20 -20.14
CA ALA A 183 8.54 -21.49 -18.89
C ALA A 183 8.91 -20.52 -17.76
N HIS A 184 10.20 -20.16 -17.65
CA HIS A 184 10.67 -19.25 -16.61
C HIS A 184 10.25 -17.79 -16.87
N GLN A 185 10.28 -17.35 -18.14
CA GLN A 185 9.82 -16.02 -18.51
C GLN A 185 8.30 -15.86 -18.33
N LEU A 186 7.53 -16.90 -18.67
CA LEU A 186 6.07 -16.91 -18.50
C LEU A 186 5.65 -16.84 -17.02
N LEU A 187 6.28 -17.64 -16.15
CA LEU A 187 6.02 -17.61 -14.71
C LEU A 187 6.26 -16.21 -14.13
N LYS A 188 7.42 -15.61 -14.45
CA LYS A 188 7.79 -14.26 -13.99
C LYS A 188 6.80 -13.20 -14.48
N LEU A 189 6.33 -13.32 -15.72
CA LEU A 189 5.33 -12.42 -16.31
C LEU A 189 3.97 -12.54 -15.58
N GLU A 190 3.53 -13.77 -15.29
CA GLU A 190 2.28 -14.04 -14.59
C GLU A 190 2.30 -13.53 -13.14
N THR A 191 3.43 -13.69 -12.44
CA THR A 191 3.64 -13.09 -11.13
C THR A 191 3.52 -11.57 -11.20
N ARG A 192 4.20 -10.91 -12.15
CA ARG A 192 4.13 -9.43 -12.32
C ARG A 192 2.73 -8.94 -12.65
N LEU A 193 1.99 -9.65 -13.51
CA LEU A 193 0.62 -9.33 -13.85
C LEU A 193 -0.30 -9.42 -12.63
N THR A 194 -0.10 -10.43 -11.79
CA THR A 194 -0.82 -10.58 -10.51
C THR A 194 -0.49 -9.44 -9.55
N GLN A 195 0.78 -9.07 -9.43
CA GLN A 195 1.22 -7.95 -8.58
C GLN A 195 0.56 -6.63 -8.98
N ILE A 196 0.57 -6.30 -10.27
CA ILE A 196 -0.05 -5.06 -10.79
C ILE A 196 -1.56 -5.06 -10.55
N LYS A 197 -2.24 -6.19 -10.74
CA LYS A 197 -3.68 -6.33 -10.45
C LYS A 197 -4.01 -6.04 -8.99
N ILE A 198 -3.19 -6.54 -8.06
CA ILE A 198 -3.37 -6.33 -6.62
C ILE A 198 -3.15 -4.85 -6.27
N LEU A 199 -2.03 -4.26 -6.70
CA LEU A 199 -1.68 -2.87 -6.37
C LEU A 199 -2.74 -1.88 -6.87
N LYS A 200 -3.14 -1.97 -8.14
CA LYS A 200 -4.08 -1.01 -8.73
C LYS A 200 -5.47 -1.04 -8.10
N LEU A 201 -5.91 -2.19 -7.60
CA LEU A 201 -7.22 -2.33 -6.95
C LEU A 201 -7.17 -1.88 -5.49
N SER A 202 -6.05 -2.14 -4.81
CA SER A 202 -5.90 -1.85 -3.38
C SER A 202 -6.01 -0.36 -3.04
N GLY A 203 -5.38 0.52 -3.83
CA GLY A 203 -5.49 1.97 -3.67
C GLY A 203 -6.91 2.48 -3.87
N MET A 204 -7.61 1.97 -4.90
CA MET A 204 -9.01 2.33 -5.17
C MET A 204 -9.94 1.95 -4.02
N VAL A 205 -9.78 0.75 -3.46
CA VAL A 205 -10.59 0.27 -2.33
C VAL A 205 -10.31 1.10 -1.08
N GLN A 206 -9.03 1.30 -0.74
CA GLN A 206 -8.65 2.04 0.46
C GLN A 206 -9.15 3.49 0.42
N PHE A 207 -8.74 4.25 -0.61
CA PHE A 207 -9.07 5.66 -0.72
C PHE A 207 -10.53 5.90 -1.10
N GLY A 208 -11.17 4.96 -1.80
CA GLY A 208 -12.61 5.01 -2.07
C GLY A 208 -13.44 4.92 -0.79
N VAL A 209 -13.13 3.94 0.09
CA VAL A 209 -13.80 3.83 1.39
C VAL A 209 -13.50 5.04 2.28
N GLN A 210 -12.24 5.48 2.32
CA GLN A 210 -11.84 6.63 3.12
C GLN A 210 -12.54 7.93 2.66
N PHE A 211 -12.62 8.18 1.36
CA PHE A 211 -13.29 9.36 0.81
C PHE A 211 -14.80 9.33 1.04
N CYS A 212 -15.45 8.18 0.85
CA CYS A 212 -16.87 8.01 1.17
C CYS A 212 -17.14 8.29 2.65
N TRP A 213 -16.28 7.77 3.53
CA TRP A 213 -16.39 7.99 4.98
C TRP A 213 -16.22 9.46 5.36
N ASP A 214 -15.21 10.14 4.82
CA ASP A 214 -14.96 11.55 5.10
C ASP A 214 -16.06 12.45 4.52
N CYS A 215 -16.59 12.14 3.33
CA CYS A 215 -17.75 12.82 2.75
C CYS A 215 -18.97 12.69 3.65
N LEU A 216 -19.28 11.47 4.08
CA LEU A 216 -20.39 11.23 5.01
C LEU A 216 -20.21 12.03 6.29
N ALA A 217 -19.02 12.01 6.88
CA ALA A 217 -18.71 12.79 8.08
C ALA A 217 -18.90 14.30 7.87
N TYR A 218 -18.43 14.83 6.74
CA TYR A 218 -18.48 16.25 6.45
C TYR A 218 -19.91 16.76 6.12
N PHE A 219 -20.69 15.98 5.37
CA PHE A 219 -22.02 16.39 4.91
C PHE A 219 -23.16 16.08 5.89
N LEU A 220 -23.08 14.98 6.66
CA LEU A 220 -24.15 14.60 7.60
C LEU A 220 -24.11 15.36 8.92
N SER A 221 -22.96 15.93 9.28
CA SER A 221 -22.80 16.62 10.56
C SER A 221 -22.67 18.14 10.37
N THR A 222 -23.43 18.92 11.13
CA THR A 222 -23.26 20.38 11.11
C THR A 222 -22.17 20.81 12.10
N THR A 223 -22.05 20.08 13.22
CA THR A 223 -21.05 20.31 14.28
C THR A 223 -20.14 19.10 14.50
N THR A 224 -18.97 19.32 15.12
CA THR A 224 -18.01 18.25 15.50
C THR A 224 -18.59 17.27 16.51
N ILE A 225 -19.47 17.75 17.41
CA ILE A 225 -20.15 16.96 18.42
C ILE A 225 -21.16 16.00 17.77
N GLU A 226 -21.98 16.50 16.84
CA GLU A 226 -22.91 15.68 16.06
C GLU A 226 -22.18 14.61 15.26
N CYS A 227 -21.08 14.98 14.60
CA CYS A 227 -20.23 14.02 13.88
C CYS A 227 -19.78 12.91 14.81
N THR A 228 -19.25 13.27 15.98
CA THR A 228 -18.79 12.30 16.97
C THR A 228 -19.93 11.38 17.42
N HIS A 229 -21.14 11.88 17.62
CA HIS A 229 -22.31 11.06 17.94
C HIS A 229 -22.70 10.07 16.83
N TYR A 230 -22.65 10.47 15.56
CA TYR A 230 -22.95 9.58 14.44
C TYR A 230 -21.95 8.44 14.27
N PHE A 231 -20.70 8.66 14.68
CA PHE A 231 -19.59 7.72 14.48
C PHE A 231 -19.07 7.07 15.78
N ILE A 232 -19.76 7.28 16.91
CA ILE A 232 -19.55 6.47 18.12
C ILE A 232 -20.34 5.16 17.96
N PRO A 233 -19.68 3.99 18.09
CA PRO A 233 -20.41 2.73 18.09
C PRO A 233 -21.30 2.63 19.33
N THR A 234 -22.58 2.34 19.11
CA THR A 234 -23.61 2.18 20.16
C THR A 234 -24.11 0.74 20.29
N THR A 235 -23.81 -0.11 19.31
CA THR A 235 -24.20 -1.53 19.26
C THR A 235 -23.05 -2.39 18.77
N LEU A 236 -23.08 -3.71 19.05
CA LEU A 236 -22.08 -4.65 18.53
C LEU A 236 -22.01 -4.64 16.99
N LEU A 237 -23.15 -4.46 16.32
CA LEU A 237 -23.19 -4.35 14.86
C LEU A 237 -22.42 -3.12 14.37
N THR A 238 -22.62 -1.95 14.99
CA THR A 238 -21.87 -0.74 14.64
C THR A 238 -20.37 -0.86 14.96
N VAL A 239 -20.00 -1.58 16.03
CA VAL A 239 -18.58 -1.91 16.31
C VAL A 239 -17.98 -2.66 15.12
N PHE A 240 -18.64 -3.73 14.68
CA PHE A 240 -18.13 -4.54 13.57
C PHE A 240 -18.02 -3.75 12.26
N ILE A 241 -19.05 -2.97 11.92
CA ILE A 241 -19.07 -2.16 10.69
C ILE A 241 -17.96 -1.09 10.73
N TYR A 242 -17.82 -0.36 11.83
CA TYR A 242 -16.82 0.72 11.93
C TYR A 242 -15.39 0.18 12.00
N SER A 243 -15.15 -0.92 12.71
CA SER A 243 -13.86 -1.62 12.68
C SER A 243 -13.53 -2.07 11.26
N LEU A 244 -14.48 -2.68 10.54
CA LEU A 244 -14.26 -3.11 9.16
C LEU A 244 -13.91 -1.94 8.23
N LEU A 245 -14.64 -0.83 8.32
CA LEU A 245 -14.36 0.36 7.50
C LEU A 245 -13.00 0.99 7.83
N LYS A 246 -12.60 1.02 9.11
CA LYS A 246 -11.26 1.47 9.53
C LYS A 246 -10.16 0.55 9.03
N LEU A 247 -10.36 -0.75 9.08
CA LEU A 247 -9.41 -1.71 8.53
C LEU A 247 -9.27 -1.53 7.01
N ILE A 248 -10.38 -1.43 6.27
CA ILE A 248 -10.31 -1.21 4.82
C ILE A 248 -9.61 0.12 4.49
N SER A 249 -9.94 1.20 5.20
CA SER A 249 -9.39 2.53 4.91
C SER A 249 -7.93 2.73 5.33
N LEU A 250 -7.39 1.91 6.25
CA LEU A 250 -6.03 2.12 6.78
C LEU A 250 -5.06 0.97 6.48
N VAL A 251 -5.57 -0.24 6.25
CA VAL A 251 -4.78 -1.48 6.18
C VAL A 251 -4.68 -2.06 4.77
N THR A 252 -5.67 -1.81 3.91
CA THR A 252 -5.75 -2.49 2.60
C THR A 252 -4.52 -2.27 1.73
N LEU A 253 -4.02 -1.04 1.62
CA LEU A 253 -2.83 -0.72 0.83
C LEU A 253 -1.53 -1.33 1.41
N PRO A 254 -1.20 -1.16 2.71
CA PRO A 254 0.02 -1.77 3.24
C PRO A 254 -0.01 -3.30 3.18
N ILE A 255 -1.16 -3.96 3.35
CA ILE A 255 -1.31 -5.41 3.09
C ILE A 255 -1.06 -5.73 1.63
N ALA A 256 -1.68 -5.03 0.69
CA ALA A 256 -1.50 -5.29 -0.73
C ALA A 256 -0.03 -5.15 -1.16
N VAL A 257 0.65 -4.08 -0.71
CA VAL A 257 2.08 -3.88 -0.94
C VAL A 257 2.90 -5.03 -0.35
N PHE A 258 2.59 -5.44 0.89
CA PHE A 258 3.30 -6.54 1.54
C PHE A 258 3.08 -7.89 0.83
N LEU A 259 1.86 -8.20 0.41
CA LEU A 259 1.53 -9.39 -0.37
C LEU A 259 2.34 -9.42 -1.68
N VAL A 260 2.45 -8.29 -2.36
CA VAL A 260 3.23 -8.16 -3.59
C VAL A 260 4.72 -8.34 -3.35
N CYS A 261 5.26 -7.79 -2.27
CA CYS A 261 6.69 -7.88 -1.95
C CYS A 261 7.09 -9.28 -1.47
N TYR A 262 6.29 -9.89 -0.59
CA TYR A 262 6.63 -11.16 0.07
C TYR A 262 5.88 -12.36 -0.53
N GLU A 263 4.54 -12.38 -0.50
CA GLU A 263 3.78 -13.58 -0.90
C GLU A 263 3.97 -13.94 -2.38
N CYS A 264 3.97 -12.94 -3.26
CA CYS A 264 4.21 -13.18 -4.69
C CYS A 264 5.64 -13.61 -5.00
N ASN A 265 6.60 -13.42 -4.08
CA ASN A 265 8.01 -13.75 -4.28
C ASN A 265 8.52 -14.84 -3.32
N LYS A 266 7.66 -15.46 -2.50
CA LYS A 266 8.05 -16.40 -1.43
C LYS A 266 8.81 -17.63 -1.90
N GLU A 267 8.54 -18.08 -3.12
CA GLU A 267 9.23 -19.20 -3.75
C GLU A 267 10.72 -18.87 -3.97
N TYR A 268 11.03 -17.63 -4.34
CA TYR A 268 12.41 -17.16 -4.53
C TYR A 268 13.16 -16.99 -3.21
N PHE A 269 12.45 -16.76 -2.10
CA PHE A 269 13.04 -16.71 -0.75
C PHE A 269 13.30 -18.11 -0.16
N GLY A 270 12.95 -19.19 -0.87
CA GLY A 270 13.25 -20.57 -0.49
C GLY A 270 12.47 -21.05 0.73
N ILE A 271 11.20 -20.68 0.85
CA ILE A 271 10.36 -20.98 2.02
C ILE A 271 9.51 -22.25 1.81
N ASP A 272 9.31 -22.71 0.57
CA ASP A 272 8.63 -23.97 0.26
C ASP A 272 9.58 -24.93 -0.48
N HIS A 273 10.30 -25.77 0.28
CA HIS A 273 11.08 -26.87 -0.31
C HIS A 273 10.31 -28.18 -0.50
N ASN A 274 8.98 -28.21 -0.31
CA ASN A 274 8.23 -29.47 -0.34
C ASN A 274 7.09 -29.59 -1.37
N ILE A 275 6.91 -28.64 -2.30
CA ILE A 275 5.89 -28.79 -3.37
C ILE A 275 6.51 -28.90 -4.77
N TRP A 276 7.75 -28.44 -4.97
CA TRP A 276 8.44 -28.60 -6.25
C TRP A 276 9.84 -29.17 -6.04
N ASN A 277 9.92 -30.50 -6.05
CA ASN A 277 11.15 -31.23 -6.37
C ASN A 277 11.51 -30.96 -7.84
N PHE A 278 11.97 -29.74 -8.15
CA PHE A 278 12.78 -29.55 -9.34
C PHE A 278 14.18 -30.07 -9.02
N SER A 279 14.57 -31.08 -9.80
CA SER A 279 15.88 -31.71 -9.79
C SER A 279 16.98 -30.68 -9.56
N ARG A 280 17.84 -30.95 -8.56
CA ARG A 280 19.10 -30.26 -8.31
C ARG A 280 19.90 -30.17 -9.62
N SER A 281 19.73 -29.08 -10.35
CA SER A 281 20.77 -28.62 -11.26
C SER A 281 21.42 -27.42 -10.60
N HIS A 282 22.61 -27.67 -10.05
CA HIS A 282 23.54 -26.64 -9.66
C HIS A 282 23.81 -25.72 -10.85
N ARG A 283 23.15 -24.58 -10.92
CA ARG A 283 23.72 -23.37 -11.49
C ARG A 283 23.63 -22.29 -10.44
N SER A 284 24.79 -21.98 -9.87
CA SER A 284 25.07 -20.73 -9.17
C SER A 284 24.25 -19.60 -9.79
N LEU A 285 23.42 -18.94 -8.97
CA LEU A 285 22.99 -17.58 -9.25
C LEU A 285 24.27 -16.74 -9.39
N LYS A 286 24.81 -16.67 -10.61
CA LYS A 286 25.55 -15.49 -11.02
C LYS A 286 24.51 -14.39 -11.01
N VAL A 287 24.63 -13.50 -10.04
CA VAL A 287 24.03 -12.18 -10.07
C VAL A 287 24.27 -11.64 -11.47
N LEU A 288 23.22 -11.60 -12.29
CA LEU A 288 23.29 -10.94 -13.58
C LEU A 288 23.60 -9.47 -13.26
N PRO A 289 24.68 -8.90 -13.82
CA PRO A 289 25.01 -7.50 -13.59
C PRO A 289 23.85 -6.62 -14.05
N ASP A 290 23.68 -5.45 -13.43
CA ASP A 290 22.62 -4.45 -13.64
C ASP A 290 22.26 -4.16 -15.11
N ARG A 291 23.16 -4.47 -16.06
CA ARG A 291 22.92 -4.43 -17.51
C ARG A 291 21.79 -5.32 -18.02
N GLU A 292 21.47 -6.45 -17.38
CA GLU A 292 20.36 -7.30 -17.85
C GLU A 292 18.99 -6.90 -17.29
N GLN A 293 18.94 -6.19 -16.16
CA GLN A 293 17.69 -5.56 -15.71
C GLN A 293 17.31 -4.36 -16.59
N LEU A 294 18.31 -3.64 -17.12
CA LEU A 294 18.14 -2.60 -18.15
C LEU A 294 17.67 -3.16 -19.51
N LYS A 295 17.86 -4.46 -19.77
CA LYS A 295 17.35 -5.15 -20.95
C LYS A 295 15.84 -5.39 -20.93
N TYR A 296 15.20 -5.37 -19.76
CA TYR A 296 13.74 -5.34 -19.67
C TYR A 296 13.15 -4.00 -20.17
N VAL A 297 14.00 -2.98 -20.30
CA VAL A 297 13.67 -1.70 -20.95
C VAL A 297 14.16 -1.67 -22.41
N GLU A 298 14.77 -2.73 -22.94
CA GLU A 298 15.03 -2.90 -24.39
C GLU A 298 13.84 -3.58 -25.10
N MET A 299 12.87 -4.14 -24.38
CA MET A 299 11.67 -4.75 -25.01
C MET A 299 10.64 -3.72 -25.50
N SER A 300 10.82 -2.43 -25.20
CA SER A 300 10.11 -1.34 -25.88
C SER A 300 10.70 -0.98 -27.24
N GLU A 301 11.77 -1.66 -27.68
CA GLU A 301 12.40 -1.49 -29.01
C GLU A 301 12.15 -2.68 -29.94
N ILE A 302 10.96 -3.28 -29.89
CA ILE A 302 10.47 -4.09 -31.01
C ILE A 302 9.47 -3.22 -31.77
N LYS A 303 9.94 -2.71 -32.92
CA LYS A 303 9.23 -1.86 -33.89
C LYS A 303 7.85 -2.38 -34.26
#